data_AF-A0A842RVP1-F1
#
_entry.id   AF-A0A842RVP1-F1
#
_cell.length_a   1.000
_cell.length_b   1.000
_cell.length_c   1.000
_cell.angle_alpha   90.00
_cell.angle_beta   90.00
_cell.angle_gamma   90.00
#
_symmetry.space_group_name_H-M   'P 1'
#
loop_
_entity.id
_entity.type
_entity.pdbx_description
1 polymer ?
#
loop_
_entity_poly.entity_id
_entity_poly.type
_entity_poly.pdbx_seq_one_letter_code
_entity_poly.pdbx_strand_id
1 'polypeptide(L)'
;MIKIISTIIWQFIFSGFGEELRFRAYYQSIINLEYRRPYEILNVSFGPGLLIGTFLFGISHIFNSYSPFEGIFNLSWGGGIWTFAAGLFCGFLKEKLKTSSHLGLLMVLMRLERHYYFCLVKFLISGLLSFPEYLNLISRL
;
A
#
# COMPACT_ATOMS: atom_id res chain seq x y z
N MET A 1 -13.11 20.45 16.59
CA MET A 1 -11.94 20.84 15.76
C MET A 1 -10.69 20.02 16.10
N ILE A 2 -10.25 19.95 17.37
CA ILE A 2 -9.04 19.20 17.80
C ILE A 2 -9.06 17.71 17.39
N LYS A 3 -10.18 17.01 17.59
CA LYS A 3 -10.31 15.59 17.18
C LYS A 3 -10.12 15.38 15.67
N ILE A 4 -10.62 16.30 14.83
CA ILE A 4 -10.50 16.19 13.38
C ILE A 4 -9.04 16.37 12.95
N ILE A 5 -8.36 17.37 13.50
CA ILE A 5 -6.94 17.63 13.22
C ILE A 5 -6.08 16.43 13.67
N SER A 6 -6.34 15.89 14.86
CA SER A 6 -5.65 14.70 15.36
C SER A 6 -5.86 13.49 14.46
N THR A 7 -7.10 13.24 14.00
CA THR A 7 -7.38 12.16 13.05
C THR A 7 -6.63 12.39 11.73
N ILE A 8 -6.63 13.60 11.17
CA ILE A 8 -5.92 13.89 9.91
C ILE A 8 -4.41 13.61 10.06
N ILE A 9 -3.79 14.08 11.14
CA ILE A 9 -2.37 13.87 11.42
C ILE A 9 -2.07 12.37 11.59
N TRP A 10 -2.89 11.65 12.35
CA TRP A 10 -2.74 10.20 12.54
C TRP A 10 -2.83 9.44 11.23
N GLN A 11 -3.84 9.77 10.42
CA GLN A 11 -4.06 9.16 9.12
C GLN A 11 -2.91 9.43 8.16
N PHE A 12 -2.35 10.64 8.16
CA PHE A 12 -1.26 11.01 7.27
C PHE A 12 0.07 10.35 7.68
N ILE A 13 0.47 10.53 8.95
CA ILE A 13 1.80 10.16 9.43
C ILE A 13 1.90 8.67 9.71
N PHE A 14 0.99 8.14 10.52
CA PHE A 14 1.11 6.76 11.02
C PHE A 14 0.49 5.76 10.06
N SER A 15 -0.73 6.03 9.59
CA SER A 15 -1.43 5.07 8.74
C SER A 15 -0.99 5.15 7.28
N GLY A 16 -0.79 6.35 6.71
CA GLY A 16 -0.28 6.47 5.35
C GLY A 16 1.21 6.18 5.25
N PHE A 17 2.02 7.11 5.77
CA PHE A 17 3.47 7.03 5.61
C PHE A 17 4.11 5.90 6.43
N GLY A 18 3.65 5.70 7.67
CA GLY A 18 4.20 4.68 8.57
C GLY A 18 3.98 3.24 8.07
N GLU A 19 2.82 2.94 7.49
CA GLU A 19 2.54 1.62 6.92
C GLU A 19 3.41 1.37 5.68
N GLU A 20 3.53 2.33 4.76
CA GLU A 20 4.38 2.19 3.57
C GLU A 20 5.86 2.06 3.97
N LEU A 21 6.34 2.85 4.93
CA LEU A 21 7.71 2.73 5.45
C LEU A 21 7.95 1.33 6.03
N ARG A 22 7.03 0.82 6.85
CA ARG A 22 7.18 -0.50 7.49
C ARG A 22 7.14 -1.65 6.48
N PHE A 23 6.09 -1.74 5.67
CA PHE A 23 5.90 -2.90 4.83
C PHE A 23 6.78 -2.87 3.58
N ARG A 24 7.11 -1.68 3.08
CA ARG A 24 7.62 -1.49 1.72
C ARG A 24 9.04 -0.98 1.73
N ALA A 25 9.32 0.05 2.53
CA ALA A 25 10.70 0.51 2.69
C ALA A 25 11.52 -0.48 3.54
N TYR A 26 10.95 -1.05 4.61
CA TYR A 26 11.65 -1.96 5.52
C TYR A 26 11.49 -3.44 5.11
N TYR A 27 10.32 -4.08 5.32
CA TYR A 27 10.19 -5.53 5.12
C TYR A 27 10.48 -5.97 3.68
N GLN A 28 9.82 -5.37 2.68
CA GLN A 28 10.06 -5.73 1.28
C GLN A 28 11.51 -5.50 0.86
N SER A 29 12.16 -4.40 1.26
CA SER A 29 13.53 -4.10 0.84
C SER A 29 14.54 -5.04 1.48
N ILE A 30 14.43 -5.32 2.78
CA ILE A 30 15.37 -6.20 3.49
C ILE A 30 15.31 -7.62 2.92
N ILE A 31 14.09 -8.13 2.69
CA ILE A 31 13.93 -9.46 2.10
C ILE A 31 14.45 -9.48 0.66
N ASN A 32 14.19 -8.44 -0.14
CA ASN A 32 14.73 -8.36 -1.50
C ASN A 32 16.25 -8.11 -1.54
N LEU A 33 16.85 -7.64 -0.46
CA LEU A 33 18.28 -7.51 -0.31
C LEU A 33 18.92 -8.88 -0.09
N GLU A 34 18.33 -9.70 0.78
CA GLU A 34 18.80 -11.05 1.08
C GLU A 34 18.55 -12.03 -0.08
N TYR A 35 17.30 -12.14 -0.53
CA TYR A 35 16.87 -13.12 -1.54
C TYR A 35 16.95 -12.60 -2.97
N ARG A 36 17.48 -11.37 -3.15
CA ARG A 36 17.57 -10.67 -4.44
C ARG A 36 16.18 -10.52 -5.09
N ARG A 37 16.17 -10.33 -6.42
CA ARG A 37 14.96 -10.11 -7.23
C ARG A 37 14.91 -11.13 -8.39
N PRO A 38 14.63 -12.42 -8.11
CA PRO A 38 14.68 -13.47 -9.12
C PRO A 38 13.50 -13.44 -10.12
N TYR A 39 12.43 -12.70 -9.82
CA TYR A 39 11.22 -12.67 -10.65
C TYR A 39 11.20 -11.43 -11.52
N GLU A 40 10.67 -11.54 -12.73
CA GLU A 40 10.52 -10.41 -13.65
C GLU A 40 9.17 -10.46 -14.36
N ILE A 41 8.43 -9.35 -14.29
CA ILE A 41 7.15 -9.15 -15.00
C ILE A 41 7.16 -7.73 -15.56
N LEU A 42 6.77 -7.54 -16.82
CA LEU A 42 6.71 -6.22 -17.48
C LEU A 42 8.01 -5.39 -17.36
N ASN A 43 9.18 -6.03 -17.51
CA ASN A 43 10.51 -5.44 -17.31
C ASN A 43 10.77 -4.89 -15.89
N VAL A 44 10.01 -5.35 -14.90
CA VAL A 44 10.19 -5.02 -13.49
C VAL A 44 10.68 -6.26 -12.76
N SER A 45 11.94 -6.24 -12.34
CA SER A 45 12.48 -7.29 -11.47
C SER A 45 11.99 -7.07 -10.04
N PHE A 46 11.43 -8.10 -9.41
CA PHE A 46 10.98 -8.08 -8.02
C PHE A 46 11.41 -9.34 -7.27
N GLY A 47 11.44 -9.26 -5.94
CA GLY A 47 11.82 -10.36 -5.07
C GLY A 47 10.69 -10.83 -4.17
N PRO A 48 10.93 -11.91 -3.40
CA PRO A 48 9.93 -12.49 -2.49
C PRO A 48 9.49 -11.52 -1.38
N GLY A 49 10.27 -10.46 -1.11
CA GLY A 49 9.88 -9.38 -0.20
C GLY A 49 8.61 -8.67 -0.62
N LEU A 50 8.27 -8.65 -1.91
CA LEU A 50 6.99 -8.12 -2.37
C LEU A 50 5.83 -8.97 -1.85
N LEU A 51 5.92 -10.30 -1.99
CA LEU A 51 4.87 -11.21 -1.53
C LEU A 51 4.77 -11.21 -0.01
N ILE A 52 5.91 -11.29 0.69
CA ILE A 52 5.93 -11.34 2.16
C ILE A 52 5.46 -10.01 2.75
N GLY A 53 5.95 -8.87 2.26
CA GLY A 53 5.57 -7.55 2.76
C GLY A 53 4.08 -7.29 2.60
N THR A 54 3.49 -7.72 1.48
CA THR A 54 2.06 -7.54 1.20
C THR A 54 1.19 -8.52 1.96
N PHE A 55 1.65 -9.74 2.17
CA PHE A 55 1.00 -10.72 3.04
C PHE A 55 0.93 -10.23 4.50
N LEU A 56 2.04 -9.72 5.05
CA LEU A 56 2.08 -9.13 6.39
C LEU A 56 1.17 -7.91 6.52
N PHE A 57 1.08 -7.10 5.46
CA PHE A 57 0.17 -5.95 5.40
C PHE A 57 -1.30 -6.37 5.39
N GLY A 58 -1.65 -7.41 4.63
CA GLY A 58 -2.98 -8.01 4.65
C GLY A 58 -3.35 -8.54 6.04
N ILE A 59 -2.46 -9.31 6.65
CA ILE A 59 -2.67 -9.85 8.00
C ILE A 59 -2.89 -8.75 9.02
N SER A 60 -2.07 -7.69 9.02
CA SER A 60 -2.24 -6.61 10.01
C SER A 60 -3.62 -5.97 9.94
N HIS A 61 -4.23 -5.94 8.76
CA HIS A 61 -5.55 -5.39 8.53
C HIS A 61 -6.71 -6.31 8.91
N ILE A 62 -6.48 -7.62 8.98
CA ILE A 62 -7.46 -8.56 9.54
C ILE A 62 -7.73 -8.21 11.02
N PHE A 63 -6.71 -7.75 11.74
CA PHE A 63 -6.80 -7.38 13.16
C PHE A 63 -7.31 -5.96 13.42
N ASN A 64 -7.66 -5.16 12.40
CA ASN A 64 -8.11 -3.78 12.62
C ASN A 64 -9.41 -3.68 13.44
N SER A 65 -10.27 -4.69 13.35
CA SER A 65 -11.53 -4.76 14.12
C SER A 65 -11.39 -5.56 15.42
N TYR A 66 -10.19 -6.05 15.72
CA TYR A 66 -9.92 -6.88 16.88
C TYR A 66 -9.52 -6.00 18.08
N SER A 67 -10.35 -6.00 19.12
CA SER A 67 -10.10 -5.28 20.36
C SER A 67 -10.52 -6.14 21.56
N PRO A 68 -9.58 -6.93 22.14
CA PRO A 68 -9.87 -7.79 23.29
C PRO A 68 -10.32 -7.00 24.51
N PHE A 69 -9.77 -5.80 24.70
CA PHE A 69 -10.10 -4.93 25.83
C PHE A 69 -11.53 -4.36 25.75
N GLU A 70 -12.11 -4.33 24.55
CA GLU A 70 -13.51 -3.92 24.31
C GLU A 70 -14.44 -5.14 24.12
N GLY A 71 -13.92 -6.38 24.25
CA GLY A 71 -14.67 -7.61 24.03
C GLY A 71 -14.98 -7.91 22.56
N ILE A 72 -14.31 -7.24 21.62
CA ILE A 72 -14.55 -7.38 20.17
C ILE A 72 -13.51 -8.34 19.59
N PHE A 73 -13.95 -9.54 19.21
CA PHE A 73 -13.09 -10.57 18.59
C PHE A 73 -13.33 -10.72 17.09
N ASN A 74 -13.96 -9.72 16.45
CA ASN A 74 -14.27 -9.78 15.03
C ASN A 74 -13.02 -9.54 14.17
N LEU A 75 -12.82 -10.39 13.17
CA LEU A 75 -11.71 -10.30 12.24
C LEU A 75 -12.19 -9.71 10.91
N SER A 76 -11.49 -8.69 10.42
CA SER A 76 -11.81 -8.02 9.17
C SER A 76 -11.18 -8.73 7.97
N TRP A 77 -11.65 -9.93 7.66
CA TRP A 77 -11.14 -10.74 6.55
C TRP A 77 -11.24 -10.00 5.20
N GLY A 78 -12.38 -9.34 4.95
CA GLY A 78 -12.56 -8.53 3.75
C GLY A 78 -11.56 -7.37 3.67
N GLY A 79 -11.29 -6.72 4.81
CA GLY A 79 -10.25 -5.69 4.91
C GLY A 79 -8.86 -6.22 4.61
N GLY A 80 -8.51 -7.38 5.16
CA GLY A 80 -7.21 -8.03 4.93
C GLY A 80 -6.98 -8.49 3.49
N ILE A 81 -7.99 -9.07 2.84
CA ILE A 81 -7.90 -9.49 1.42
C ILE A 81 -7.75 -8.26 0.53
N TRP A 82 -8.52 -7.21 0.78
CA TRP A 82 -8.45 -5.96 0.04
C TRP A 82 -7.07 -5.30 0.17
N THR A 83 -6.55 -5.16 1.40
CA THR A 83 -5.24 -4.54 1.62
C THR A 83 -4.09 -5.40 1.13
N PHE A 84 -4.23 -6.73 1.14
CA PHE A 84 -3.27 -7.61 0.46
C PHE A 84 -3.16 -7.29 -1.03
N ALA A 85 -4.30 -7.16 -1.73
CA ALA A 85 -4.32 -6.81 -3.16
C ALA A 85 -3.77 -5.40 -3.44
N ALA A 86 -4.17 -4.41 -2.64
CA ALA A 86 -3.61 -3.06 -2.71
C ALA A 86 -2.10 -3.06 -2.42
N GLY A 87 -1.67 -3.88 -1.47
CA GLY A 87 -0.28 -4.17 -1.18
C GLY A 87 0.45 -4.68 -2.42
N LEU A 88 -0.04 -5.73 -3.07
CA LEU A 88 0.61 -6.26 -4.27
C LEU A 88 0.81 -5.18 -5.34
N PHE A 89 -0.24 -4.40 -5.61
CA PHE A 89 -0.18 -3.31 -6.59
C PHE A 89 0.87 -2.26 -6.22
N CYS A 90 0.79 -1.68 -5.02
CA CYS A 90 1.76 -0.68 -4.58
C CYS A 90 3.18 -1.27 -4.56
N GLY A 91 3.32 -2.56 -4.22
CA GLY A 91 4.62 -3.23 -4.04
C GLY A 91 5.35 -3.39 -5.34
N PHE A 92 4.57 -3.70 -6.37
CA PHE A 92 5.05 -3.77 -7.72
C PHE A 92 5.42 -2.38 -8.25
N LEU A 93 4.61 -1.36 -7.99
CA LEU A 93 4.94 0.03 -8.32
C LEU A 93 6.24 0.50 -7.65
N LYS A 94 6.49 0.11 -6.40
CA LYS A 94 7.75 0.41 -5.71
C LYS A 94 8.95 -0.17 -6.45
N GLU A 95 8.89 -1.42 -6.91
CA GLU A 95 10.00 -2.02 -7.65
C GLU A 95 10.20 -1.34 -9.01
N LYS A 96 9.13 -0.89 -9.68
CA LYS A 96 9.21 -0.13 -10.94
C LYS A 96 9.82 1.26 -10.75
N LEU A 97 9.42 1.98 -9.71
CA LEU A 97 9.84 3.36 -9.43
C LEU A 97 11.15 3.43 -8.64
N LYS A 98 11.57 2.31 -8.03
CA LYS A 98 12.72 2.19 -7.12
C LYS A 98 12.69 3.15 -5.91
N THR A 99 11.52 3.69 -5.58
CA THR A 99 11.33 4.63 -4.45
C THR A 99 10.03 4.34 -3.69
N SER A 100 10.03 4.63 -2.39
CA SER A 100 8.89 4.45 -1.49
C SER A 100 8.26 5.76 -1.02
N SER A 101 8.90 6.91 -1.26
CA SER A 101 8.42 8.21 -0.77
C SER A 101 7.10 8.65 -1.43
N HIS A 102 6.97 8.46 -2.74
CA HIS A 102 5.78 8.83 -3.50
C HIS A 102 4.58 7.91 -3.21
N LEU A 103 4.84 6.68 -2.77
CA LEU A 103 3.80 5.70 -2.45
C LEU A 103 3.09 6.00 -1.14
N GLY A 104 3.79 6.58 -0.16
CA GLY A 104 3.15 7.02 1.10
C GLY A 104 2.09 8.10 0.85
N LEU A 105 2.37 9.04 -0.06
CA LEU A 105 1.38 10.04 -0.48
C LEU A 105 0.20 9.40 -1.23
N LEU A 106 0.49 8.40 -2.08
CA LEU A 106 -0.52 7.60 -2.78
C LEU A 106 -1.51 6.95 -1.81
N MET A 107 -1.00 6.27 -0.77
CA MET A 107 -1.84 5.60 0.23
C MET A 107 -2.71 6.59 1.02
N VAL A 108 -2.17 7.76 1.37
CA VAL A 108 -2.96 8.81 2.04
C VAL A 108 -4.11 9.25 1.13
N LEU A 109 -3.84 9.51 -0.15
CA LEU A 109 -4.87 9.93 -1.11
C LEU A 109 -5.94 8.85 -1.28
N MET A 110 -5.54 7.59 -1.40
CA MET A 110 -6.47 6.44 -1.48
C MET A 110 -7.36 6.31 -0.24
N ARG A 111 -6.92 6.80 0.92
CA ARG A 111 -7.67 6.67 2.18
C ARG A 111 -8.57 7.87 2.50
N LEU A 112 -8.22 9.06 2.00
CA LEU A 112 -9.05 10.25 2.13
C LEU A 112 -10.32 10.16 1.26
N GLU A 113 -10.23 9.52 0.09
CA GLU A 113 -11.41 9.19 -0.72
C GLU A 113 -12.05 7.88 -0.25
N ARG A 114 -13.02 7.99 0.65
CA ARG A 114 -13.67 6.87 1.39
C ARG A 114 -14.59 5.96 0.54
N HIS A 115 -14.35 5.82 -0.76
CA HIS A 115 -15.09 4.93 -1.66
C HIS A 115 -14.18 3.82 -2.20
N TYR A 116 -14.01 2.80 -1.36
CA TYR A 116 -13.05 1.69 -1.48
C TYR A 116 -13.03 0.94 -2.83
N TYR A 117 -14.13 0.91 -3.60
CA TYR A 117 -14.18 0.26 -4.92
C TYR A 117 -14.05 1.25 -6.09
N PHE A 118 -14.49 2.50 -5.89
CA PHE A 118 -14.51 3.50 -6.95
C PHE A 118 -13.12 4.09 -7.14
N CYS A 119 -12.30 4.19 -6.09
CA CYS A 119 -10.94 4.71 -6.18
C CYS A 119 -10.00 3.82 -6.98
N LEU A 120 -10.05 2.48 -6.95
CA LEU A 120 -9.12 1.70 -7.79
C LEU A 120 -9.33 2.00 -9.28
N VAL A 121 -10.59 2.06 -9.73
CA VAL A 121 -10.92 2.37 -11.14
C VAL A 121 -10.70 3.85 -11.43
N LYS A 122 -11.19 4.77 -10.58
CA LYS A 122 -10.96 6.20 -10.78
C LYS A 122 -9.50 6.58 -10.67
N PHE A 123 -8.66 5.89 -9.89
CA PHE A 123 -7.24 6.19 -9.65
C PHE A 123 -6.31 5.41 -10.59
N LEU A 124 -6.69 4.21 -11.04
CA LEU A 124 -6.15 3.64 -12.29
C LEU A 124 -6.45 4.57 -13.48
N ILE A 125 -7.46 5.43 -13.41
CA ILE A 125 -7.71 6.44 -14.44
C ILE A 125 -7.06 7.79 -14.07
N SER A 126 -7.15 8.25 -12.82
CA SER A 126 -6.79 9.61 -12.37
C SER A 126 -5.42 9.71 -11.72
N GLY A 127 -4.94 8.69 -11.02
CA GLY A 127 -3.55 8.58 -10.57
C GLY A 127 -2.60 8.38 -11.75
N LEU A 128 -3.10 7.74 -12.81
CA LEU A 128 -2.48 7.75 -14.13
C LEU A 128 -2.46 9.14 -14.76
N LEU A 129 -3.58 9.87 -14.75
CA LEU A 129 -3.68 11.22 -15.33
C LEU A 129 -3.01 12.34 -14.52
N SER A 130 -2.83 12.19 -13.20
CA SER A 130 -2.36 13.26 -12.29
C SER A 130 -0.84 13.34 -12.18
N PHE A 131 -0.11 12.32 -12.63
CA PHE A 131 1.33 12.31 -12.69
C PHE A 131 1.77 11.99 -14.13
N PRO A 132 2.23 12.99 -14.92
CA PRO A 132 2.63 12.81 -16.32
C PRO A 132 3.68 11.71 -16.53
N GLU A 133 4.47 11.42 -15.50
CA GLU A 133 5.45 10.35 -15.45
C GLU A 133 4.83 8.95 -15.50
N TYR A 134 3.61 8.75 -14.96
CA TYR A 134 2.89 7.47 -14.98
C TYR A 134 2.13 7.23 -16.29
N LEU A 135 1.64 8.29 -16.97
CA LEU A 135 1.07 8.20 -18.33
C LEU A 135 2.11 7.71 -19.35
N ASN A 136 3.33 8.25 -19.29
CA ASN A 136 4.46 7.80 -20.11
C ASN A 136 4.94 6.38 -19.75
N LEU A 137 4.61 5.90 -18.55
CA LEU A 137 4.98 4.59 -18.02
C LEU A 137 4.04 3.46 -18.50
N ILE A 138 2.83 3.81 -18.94
CA ILE A 138 1.82 2.88 -19.49
C ILE A 138 1.78 2.93 -21.02
N SER A 139 2.08 4.06 -21.66
CA SER A 139 2.22 4.11 -23.13
C SER A 139 3.41 3.30 -23.67
N ARG A 140 4.26 2.77 -22.78
CA ARG A 140 5.40 1.89 -23.08
C ARG A 140 5.20 0.43 -22.63
N LEU A 141 4.01 0.09 -22.12
CA LEU A 141 3.54 -1.29 -21.93
C LEU A 141 2.80 -1.74 -23.19
#